data_AF-A0A257MMX9-F1
#
_entry.id   AF-A0A257MMX9-F1
#
_cell.length_a   1.000
_cell.length_b   1.000
_cell.length_c   1.000
_cell.angle_alpha   90.00
_cell.angle_beta   90.00
_cell.angle_gamma   90.00
#
_symmetry.space_group_name_H-M   'P 1'
#
loop_
_entity.id
_entity.type
_entity.pdbx_description
1 polymer ?
#
loop_
_entity_poly.entity_id
_entity_poly.type
_entity_poly.pdbx_seq_one_letter_code
_entity_poly.pdbx_strand_id
1 'polypeptide(L)'
;AMGKAAVVGAAGTSGLAEIVQNPATPKPTGVHVNPRHADDIAWGINLALEDRDRLLSWGENARRLALSQFTWQRATEKTLDIYRDVA
;
A
#
# COMPACT_ATOMS: atom_id res chain seq x y z
N ALA A 1 -7.06 -5.63 -9.79
CA ALA A 1 -7.55 -4.98 -8.54
C ALA A 1 -6.60 -3.90 -8.01
N MET A 2 -5.27 -4.02 -8.14
CA MET A 2 -4.33 -2.98 -7.68
C MET A 2 -4.11 -1.89 -8.74
N GLY A 3 -4.61 -0.69 -8.47
CA GLY A 3 -4.63 0.45 -9.41
C GLY A 3 -5.55 1.60 -9.00
N LYS A 4 -5.98 1.61 -7.73
CA LYS A 4 -6.80 2.66 -7.12
C LYS A 4 -6.18 2.98 -5.77
N ALA A 5 -6.30 4.22 -5.34
CA ALA A 5 -5.90 4.59 -3.99
C ALA A 5 -6.79 3.86 -2.96
N ALA A 6 -6.21 3.52 -1.81
CA ALA A 6 -6.92 2.82 -0.75
C ALA A 6 -6.68 3.48 0.62
N VAL A 7 -7.71 3.50 1.45
CA VAL A 7 -7.62 3.85 2.87
C VAL A 7 -7.71 2.54 3.65
N VAL A 8 -6.68 2.22 4.41
CA VAL A 8 -6.56 0.91 5.08
C VAL A 8 -6.29 1.05 6.56
N GLY A 9 -6.97 0.22 7.34
CA GLY A 9 -6.63 0.06 8.76
C GLY A 9 -5.26 -0.59 8.88
N ALA A 10 -4.30 0.11 9.49
CA ALA A 10 -2.91 -0.32 9.57
C ALA A 10 -2.44 -0.70 10.99
N ALA A 11 -3.36 -0.78 11.96
CA ALA A 11 -3.02 -1.14 13.33
C ALA A 11 -2.92 -2.67 13.52
N GLY A 12 -1.87 -3.13 14.20
CA GLY A 12 -1.63 -4.55 14.49
C GLY A 12 -1.15 -5.32 13.25
N THR A 13 -1.57 -6.58 13.12
CA THR A 13 -1.25 -7.41 11.95
C THR A 13 -2.25 -7.14 10.82
N SER A 14 -1.90 -6.21 9.93
CA SER A 14 -2.70 -5.88 8.75
C SER A 14 -1.90 -6.15 7.49
N GLY A 15 -2.28 -7.17 6.72
CA GLY A 15 -1.62 -7.48 5.45
C GLY A 15 -1.75 -6.34 4.42
N LEU A 16 -2.75 -5.47 4.56
CA LEU A 16 -2.87 -4.27 3.72
C LEU A 16 -1.86 -3.19 4.10
N ALA A 17 -1.43 -3.11 5.36
CA ALA A 17 -0.41 -2.15 5.80
C ALA A 17 0.97 -2.42 5.16
N GLU A 18 1.23 -3.66 4.76
CA GLU A 18 2.47 -4.04 4.06
C GLU A 18 2.45 -3.65 2.58
N ILE A 19 1.25 -3.50 2.01
CA ILE A 19 1.04 -3.25 0.57
C ILE A 19 0.85 -1.76 0.29
N VAL A 20 0.10 -1.07 1.15
CA VAL A 20 -0.20 0.36 1.01
C VAL A 20 0.97 1.19 1.56
N GLN A 21 1.29 2.27 0.86
CA GLN A 21 2.34 3.21 1.24
C GLN A 21 1.69 4.55 1.58
N ASN A 22 1.87 4.99 2.82
CA ASN A 22 1.25 6.20 3.40
C ASN A 22 1.69 7.49 2.67
N PRO A 23 0.97 8.63 2.77
CA PRO A 23 1.28 9.87 2.05
C PRO A 23 2.68 10.45 2.28
N ALA A 24 3.34 10.10 3.39
CA ALA A 24 4.70 10.54 3.69
C ALA A 24 5.78 9.80 2.88
N THR A 25 5.47 8.74 2.13
CA THR A 25 6.46 8.02 1.32
C THR A 25 6.75 8.75 0.00
N PRO A 26 7.89 8.49 -0.67
CA PRO A 26 8.21 9.12 -1.96
C PRO A 26 7.23 8.79 -3.10
N LYS A 27 6.54 7.64 -3.03
CA LYS A 27 5.54 7.20 -4.01
C LYS A 27 4.33 6.62 -3.30
N PRO A 28 3.47 7.46 -2.72
CA PRO A 28 2.33 6.97 -1.95
C PRO A 28 1.34 6.23 -2.84
N THR A 29 0.67 5.25 -2.23
CA THR A 29 -0.35 4.42 -2.89
C THR A 29 -1.70 4.47 -2.17
N GLY A 30 -1.74 5.11 -0.99
CA GLY A 30 -2.94 5.23 -0.18
C GLY A 30 -2.66 5.82 1.21
N VAL A 31 -3.56 5.54 2.15
CA VAL A 31 -3.53 6.09 3.51
C VAL A 31 -3.65 4.98 4.53
N HIS A 32 -2.82 5.05 5.57
CA HIS A 32 -2.96 4.25 6.77
C HIS A 32 -3.78 5.01 7.80
N VAL A 33 -4.77 4.34 8.38
CA VAL A 33 -5.59 4.86 9.47
C VAL A 33 -5.59 3.88 10.65
N ASN A 34 -5.89 4.36 11.85
CA ASN A 34 -6.24 3.54 12.98
C ASN A 34 -7.72 3.11 12.87
N PRO A 35 -8.02 1.83 12.59
CA PRO A 35 -9.38 1.36 12.41
C PRO A 35 -10.21 1.37 13.71
N ARG A 36 -9.61 1.66 14.87
CA ARG A 36 -10.28 1.74 16.17
C ARG A 36 -10.72 3.15 16.55
N HIS A 37 -10.42 4.16 15.72
CA HIS A 37 -10.82 5.55 15.95
C HIS A 37 -11.57 6.09 14.73
N ALA A 38 -12.86 6.38 14.89
CA ALA A 38 -13.72 6.85 13.80
C ALA A 38 -13.20 8.15 13.16
N ASP A 39 -12.66 9.06 13.96
CA ASP A 39 -12.12 10.34 13.49
C ASP A 39 -10.93 10.15 12.53
N ASP A 40 -10.09 9.15 12.79
CA ASP A 40 -8.92 8.84 11.95
C ASP A 40 -9.35 8.19 10.63
N ILE A 41 -10.37 7.33 10.66
CA ILE A 41 -10.99 6.77 9.45
C ILE A 41 -11.60 7.90 8.61
N ALA A 42 -12.36 8.80 9.23
CA ALA A 42 -12.97 9.94 8.57
C ALA A 42 -11.93 10.86 7.94
N TRP A 43 -10.84 11.16 8.67
CA TRP A 43 -9.70 11.90 8.14
C TRP A 43 -9.09 11.23 6.92
N GLY A 44 -8.81 9.92 6.99
CA GLY A 44 -8.19 9.19 5.87
C GLY A 44 -9.07 9.17 4.62
N ILE A 45 -10.38 9.01 4.78
CA ILE A 45 -11.35 9.08 3.68
C ILE A 45 -11.40 10.50 3.09
N ASN A 46 -11.50 11.53 3.93
CA ASN A 46 -11.54 12.92 3.46
C ASN A 46 -10.25 13.30 2.74
N LEU A 47 -9.09 12.94 3.31
CA LEU A 47 -7.79 13.15 2.66
C LEU A 47 -7.74 12.43 1.31
N ALA A 48 -8.25 11.20 1.21
CA ALA A 48 -8.29 10.51 -0.07
C ALA A 48 -9.18 11.29 -1.06
N LEU A 49 -10.39 11.71 -0.67
CA LEU A 49 -11.38 12.29 -1.59
C LEU A 49 -11.20 13.78 -1.92
N GLU A 50 -10.44 14.53 -1.12
CA GLU A 50 -10.25 15.97 -1.26
C GLU A 50 -9.59 16.38 -2.59
N ASP A 51 -8.72 15.52 -3.13
CA ASP A 51 -7.97 15.78 -4.36
C ASP A 51 -8.05 14.57 -5.31
N ARG A 52 -8.76 14.78 -6.42
CA ARG A 52 -8.97 13.75 -7.44
C ARG A 52 -7.68 13.38 -8.18
N ASP A 53 -6.80 14.34 -8.44
CA ASP A 53 -5.55 14.09 -9.16
C ASP A 53 -4.58 13.30 -8.28
N ARG A 54 -4.57 13.60 -6.97
CA ARG A 54 -3.87 12.79 -5.96
C ARG A 54 -4.37 11.35 -5.94
N LEU A 55 -5.68 11.11 -5.97
CA LEU A 55 -6.24 9.74 -6.03
C LEU A 55 -5.79 8.96 -7.26
N LEU A 56 -5.80 9.61 -8.42
CA LEU A 56 -5.36 8.99 -9.68
C LEU A 56 -3.86 8.67 -9.60
N SER A 57 -3.05 9.62 -9.15
CA SER A 57 -1.60 9.43 -8.95
C SER A 57 -1.29 8.26 -8.01
N TRP A 58 -1.97 8.18 -6.86
CA TRP A 58 -1.80 7.08 -5.92
C TRP A 58 -2.22 5.74 -6.52
N GLY A 59 -3.30 5.71 -7.32
CA GLY A 59 -3.72 4.52 -8.05
C GLY A 59 -2.67 4.04 -9.06
N GLU A 60 -2.07 4.96 -9.82
CA GLU A 60 -0.99 4.64 -10.77
C GLU A 60 0.27 4.13 -10.06
N ASN A 61 0.64 4.75 -8.94
CA ASN A 61 1.74 4.29 -8.10
C ASN A 61 1.48 2.87 -7.58
N ALA A 62 0.25 2.60 -7.10
CA ALA A 62 -0.15 1.28 -6.64
C ALA A 62 -0.04 0.23 -7.76
N ARG A 63 -0.50 0.57 -8.97
CA ARG A 63 -0.38 -0.30 -10.15
C ARG A 63 1.08 -0.60 -10.47
N ARG A 64 1.94 0.42 -10.45
CA ARG A 64 3.37 0.30 -10.73
C ARG A 64 4.09 -0.55 -9.68
N LEU A 65 3.80 -0.31 -8.40
CA LEU A 65 4.32 -1.12 -7.29
C LEU A 65 3.95 -2.60 -7.51
N ALA A 66 2.69 -2.87 -7.84
CA ALA A 66 2.22 -4.23 -8.05
C ALA A 66 2.94 -4.96 -9.18
N LEU A 67 3.12 -4.31 -10.32
CA LEU A 67 3.85 -4.87 -11.45
C LEU A 67 5.35 -5.07 -11.17
N SER A 68 5.92 -4.37 -10.19
CA SER A 68 7.34 -4.42 -9.88
C SER A 68 7.71 -5.35 -8.71
N GLN A 69 6.78 -5.61 -7.79
CA GLN A 69 7.04 -6.33 -6.53
C GLN A 69 6.18 -7.57 -6.33
N PHE A 70 4.94 -7.59 -6.85
CA PHE A 70 4.00 -8.69 -6.65
C PHE A 70 3.87 -9.54 -7.91
N THR A 71 5.01 -9.97 -8.45
CA THR A 71 5.09 -10.86 -9.62
C THR A 71 5.60 -12.22 -9.20
N TRP A 72 5.28 -13.25 -10.00
CA TRP A 72 5.82 -14.60 -9.80
C TRP A 72 7.34 -14.62 -9.78
N GLN A 73 7.98 -13.88 -10.70
CA GLN A 73 9.43 -13.79 -10.74
C GLN A 73 10.00 -13.23 -9.43
N ARG A 74 9.44 -12.12 -8.92
CA ARG A 74 9.87 -11.55 -7.64
C ARG A 74 9.66 -12.50 -6.46
N ALA A 75 8.56 -13.25 -6.46
CA ALA A 75 8.30 -14.24 -5.43
C ALA A 75 9.35 -15.36 -5.46
N THR A 76 9.70 -15.87 -6.65
CA THR A 76 10.73 -16.90 -6.82
C THR A 76 12.12 -16.38 -6.42
N GLU A 77 12.50 -15.17 -6.83
CA GLU A 77 13.77 -14.52 -6.45
C GLU A 77 13.90 -14.43 -4.93
N LYS A 78 12.91 -13.84 -4.24
CA LYS A 78 12.94 -13.71 -2.77
C LYS A 78 12.98 -15.06 -2.07
N THR A 79 12.27 -16.05 -2.58
CA THR A 79 12.28 -17.41 -2.02
C THR A 79 13.67 -18.02 -2.15
N LEU A 80 14.30 -17.90 -3.32
CA LEU A 80 15.65 -18.41 -3.56
C LEU A 80 16.69 -17.75 -2.66
N ASP A 81 16.58 -16.44 -2.44
CA ASP A 81 17.49 -15.70 -1.55
C ASP A 81 17.42 -16.24 -0.11
N ILE A 82 16.22 -16.53 0.42
CA ILE A 82 16.06 -17.15 1.73
C ILE A 82 16.75 -18.52 1.80
N TYR A 83 16.62 -19.35 0.76
CA TYR A 83 17.30 -20.65 0.74
C TYR A 83 18.83 -20.54 0.67
N ARG A 84 19.36 -19.50 0.04
CA ARG A 84 20.81 -19.25 -0.03
C ARG A 84 21.38 -18.77 1.30
N ASP A 85 20.61 -17.99 2.05
CA ASP A 85 21.06 -17.43 3.33
C ASP A 85 21.22 -18.49 4.44
N VAL A 86 20.53 -19.63 4.31
CA VAL A 86 20.56 -20.74 5.29
C VAL A 86 21.39 -21.94 4.86
N ALA A 87 21.98 -21.91 3.66
CA ALA A 87 22.84 -22.96 3.09
C ALA A 87 24.32 -22.67 3.39
#